data_AF-A0A519BZ33-F1
#
_entry.id   AF-A0A519BZ33-F1
#
_cell.length_a   1.000
_cell.length_b   1.000
_cell.length_c   1.000
_cell.angle_alpha   90.00
_cell.angle_beta   90.00
_cell.angle_gamma   90.00
#
_symmetry.space_group_name_H-M   'P 1'
#
loop_
_entity.id
_entity.type
_entity.pdbx_description
1 polymer ?
#
loop_
_entity_poly.entity_id
_entity_poly.type
_entity_poly.pdbx_seq_one_letter_code
_entity_poly.pdbx_strand_id
1 'polypeptide(L)'
;MDSCGRGTEYRHGKTYEECKQLAEDFTTRLKPKITEEGKLTWSTLLETVNHDELVYKLTLKYLRRDGYEIGNSNNPEIKKL
;
A
#
# COMPACT_ATOMS: atom_id res chain seq x y z
N MET A 1 2.14 38.31 7.42
CA MET A 1 1.43 37.08 7.78
C MET A 1 1.96 35.97 6.89
N ASP A 2 3.24 35.62 6.99
CA ASP A 2 3.83 34.73 8.01
C ASP A 2 3.45 33.26 7.75
N SER A 3 4.27 32.64 6.89
CA SER A 3 4.81 31.27 6.99
C SER A 3 3.99 30.19 7.71
N CYS A 4 3.41 29.23 6.95
CA CYS A 4 3.49 27.77 7.20
C CYS A 4 2.53 27.00 6.25
N GLY A 5 2.88 26.88 4.97
CA GLY A 5 2.32 25.82 4.12
C GLY A 5 3.40 24.76 3.99
N ARG A 6 3.41 23.75 4.87
CA ARG A 6 4.35 22.62 4.77
C ARG A 6 4.18 21.97 3.39
N GLY A 7 5.06 22.31 2.46
CA GLY A 7 5.17 21.65 1.16
C GLY A 7 5.60 20.21 1.37
N THR A 8 4.66 19.35 1.75
CA THR A 8 4.83 17.89 1.74
C THR A 8 4.48 17.36 0.36
N GLU A 9 5.12 17.92 -0.65
CA GLU A 9 5.34 17.23 -1.92
C GLU A 9 6.32 16.09 -1.57
N TYR A 10 5.78 14.89 -1.41
CA TYR A 10 6.58 13.68 -1.21
C TYR A 10 7.27 13.34 -2.53
N ARG A 11 8.42 12.64 -2.46
CA ARG A 11 9.27 12.28 -3.61
C ARG A 11 8.41 11.95 -4.85
N HIS A 12 8.66 12.67 -5.94
CA HIS A 12 7.91 12.69 -7.22
C HIS A 12 6.73 13.67 -7.34
N GLY A 13 6.64 14.70 -6.49
CA GLY A 13 5.66 15.79 -6.68
C GLY A 13 4.22 15.38 -6.38
N LYS A 14 4.01 14.27 -5.67
CA LYS A 14 2.71 13.83 -5.16
C LYS A 14 2.53 14.27 -3.72
N THR A 15 1.31 14.65 -3.37
CA THR A 15 0.99 14.94 -1.98
C THR A 15 0.77 13.65 -1.19
N TYR A 16 0.94 13.71 0.13
CA TYR A 16 0.66 12.57 1.00
C TYR A 16 -0.78 12.04 0.87
N GLU A 17 -1.73 12.93 0.60
CA GLU A 17 -3.13 12.58 0.42
C GLU A 17 -3.36 11.76 -0.84
N GLU A 18 -2.68 12.08 -1.95
CA GLU A 18 -2.73 11.27 -3.15
C GLU A 18 -2.14 9.87 -2.94
N CYS A 19 -1.01 9.76 -2.22
CA CYS A 19 -0.45 8.45 -1.87
C CYS A 19 -1.41 7.61 -1.02
N LYS A 20 -2.19 8.24 -0.13
CA LYS A 20 -3.24 7.56 0.64
C LYS A 20 -4.38 7.07 -0.26
N GLN A 21 -4.89 7.94 -1.13
CA GLN A 21 -5.97 7.58 -2.04
C GLN A 21 -5.57 6.43 -2.96
N LEU A 22 -4.37 6.49 -3.54
CA LEU A 22 -3.80 5.40 -4.34
C LEU A 22 -3.70 4.12 -3.52
N ALA A 23 -3.17 4.19 -2.30
CA ALA A 23 -3.04 3.02 -1.45
C ALA A 23 -4.40 2.38 -1.09
N GLU A 24 -5.45 3.18 -0.87
CA GLU A 24 -6.81 2.69 -0.63
C GLU A 24 -7.43 2.04 -1.87
N ASP A 25 -7.24 2.64 -3.06
CA ASP A 25 -7.65 2.05 -4.34
C ASP A 25 -6.98 0.68 -4.56
N PHE A 26 -5.65 0.62 -4.42
CA PHE A 26 -4.91 -0.63 -4.53
C PHE A 26 -5.38 -1.65 -3.50
N THR A 27 -5.55 -1.25 -2.24
CA THR A 27 -6.05 -2.16 -1.19
C THR A 27 -7.40 -2.75 -1.59
N THR A 28 -8.34 -1.92 -2.08
CA THR A 28 -9.68 -2.36 -2.49
C THR A 28 -9.63 -3.33 -3.67
N ARG A 29 -8.72 -3.11 -4.63
CA ARG A 29 -8.50 -3.98 -5.79
C ARG A 29 -7.78 -5.28 -5.46
N LEU A 30 -6.94 -5.29 -4.43
CA LEU A 30 -6.16 -6.45 -4.02
C LEU A 30 -6.96 -7.40 -3.12
N LYS A 31 -7.88 -6.90 -2.29
CA LYS A 31 -8.76 -7.73 -1.45
C LYS A 31 -9.44 -8.89 -2.21
N PRO A 32 -10.15 -8.67 -3.33
CA PRO A 32 -10.76 -9.76 -4.09
C PRO A 32 -9.70 -10.70 -4.67
N LYS A 33 -8.60 -10.18 -5.23
CA LYS A 33 -7.51 -11.01 -5.76
C LYS A 33 -6.90 -11.95 -4.71
N ILE A 34 -6.62 -11.44 -3.51
CA ILE A 34 -6.11 -12.25 -2.39
C ILE A 34 -7.14 -13.30 -1.97
N THR A 35 -8.43 -12.97 -2.05
CA THR A 35 -9.51 -13.90 -1.70
C THR A 35 -9.67 -15.00 -2.77
N GLU A 36 -9.51 -14.68 -4.05
CA GLU A 36 -9.62 -15.62 -5.17
C GLU A 36 -8.37 -16.50 -5.33
N GLU A 37 -7.16 -15.93 -5.27
CA GLU A 37 -5.89 -16.66 -5.37
C GLU A 37 -5.47 -17.30 -4.03
N GLY A 38 -6.06 -16.87 -2.92
CA GLY A 38 -5.73 -17.30 -1.56
C GLY A 38 -4.46 -16.68 -0.99
N LYS A 39 -3.60 -16.07 -1.82
CA LYS A 39 -2.36 -15.40 -1.41
C LYS A 39 -1.88 -14.37 -2.44
N LEU A 40 -1.06 -13.42 -2.00
CA LEU A 40 -0.43 -12.40 -2.84
C LEU A 40 1.01 -12.16 -2.36
N THR A 41 2.00 -12.17 -3.25
CA THR A 41 3.40 -11.92 -2.84
C THR A 41 3.72 -10.43 -2.73
N TRP A 42 4.71 -10.08 -1.90
CA TRP A 42 5.18 -8.69 -1.78
C TRP A 42 5.74 -8.17 -3.10
N SER A 43 6.39 -9.03 -3.89
CA SER A 43 6.90 -8.68 -5.23
C SER A 43 5.76 -8.22 -6.14
N THR A 44 4.69 -9.01 -6.21
CA THR A 44 3.49 -8.66 -7.00
C THR A 44 2.84 -7.38 -6.50
N LEU A 45 2.79 -7.16 -5.17
CA LEU A 45 2.30 -5.91 -4.61
C LEU A 45 3.19 -4.72 -5.02
N LEU A 46 4.51 -4.87 -4.93
CA LEU A 46 5.48 -3.84 -5.28
C LEU A 46 5.38 -3.44 -6.76
N GLU A 47 5.21 -4.41 -7.66
CA GLU A 47 4.96 -4.19 -9.08
C GLU A 47 3.61 -3.48 -9.30
N THR A 48 2.57 -3.89 -8.58
CA THR A 48 1.23 -3.29 -8.69
C THR A 48 1.22 -1.81 -8.31
N VAL A 49 1.98 -1.43 -7.28
CA VAL A 49 2.11 -0.03 -6.84
C VAL A 49 3.23 0.72 -7.56
N ASN A 50 3.74 0.17 -8.67
CA ASN A 50 4.78 0.76 -9.51
C ASN A 50 6.04 1.16 -8.74
N HIS A 51 6.48 0.31 -7.80
CA HIS A 51 7.64 0.52 -6.93
C HIS A 51 7.59 1.80 -6.06
N ASP A 52 6.39 2.37 -5.85
CA ASP A 52 6.21 3.50 -4.95
C ASP A 52 6.27 3.02 -3.50
N GLU A 53 7.38 3.32 -2.81
CA GLU A 53 7.64 2.87 -1.44
C GLU A 53 6.57 3.36 -0.43
N LEU A 54 6.02 4.55 -0.64
CA LEU A 54 5.07 5.14 0.30
C LEU A 54 3.71 4.49 0.13
N VAL A 55 3.25 4.36 -1.12
CA VAL A 55 2.00 3.66 -1.44
C VAL A 55 2.10 2.21 -0.99
N TYR A 56 3.21 1.52 -1.27
CA TYR A 56 3.48 0.17 -0.81
C TYR A 56 3.27 0.01 0.71
N LYS A 57 3.93 0.84 1.51
CA LYS A 57 3.81 0.81 2.98
C LYS A 57 2.39 1.10 3.45
N LEU A 58 1.69 2.03 2.81
CA LEU A 58 0.31 2.37 3.14
C LEU A 58 -0.64 1.22 2.80
N THR A 59 -0.51 0.59 1.63
CA THR A 59 -1.31 -0.56 1.23
C THR A 59 -1.13 -1.73 2.18
N LEU A 60 0.11 -2.05 2.59
CA LEU A 60 0.36 -3.07 3.61
C LEU A 60 -0.31 -2.74 4.94
N LYS A 61 -0.24 -1.48 5.37
CA LYS A 61 -0.88 -1.02 6.61
C LYS A 61 -2.40 -1.18 6.54
N TYR A 62 -3.02 -0.88 5.40
CA TYR A 62 -4.46 -1.00 5.21
C TYR A 62 -4.90 -2.46 5.13
N LEU A 63 -4.20 -3.31 4.39
CA LEU A 63 -4.45 -4.75 4.38
C LEU A 63 -4.37 -5.34 5.79
N ARG A 64 -3.38 -4.95 6.59
CA ARG A 64 -3.27 -5.40 7.98
C ARG A 64 -4.44 -4.93 8.85
N ARG A 65 -4.91 -3.70 8.65
CA ARG A 65 -6.11 -3.15 9.34
C ARG A 65 -7.37 -3.94 8.98
N ASP A 66 -7.47 -4.42 7.75
CA ASP A 66 -8.57 -5.21 7.23
C ASP A 66 -8.49 -6.72 7.59
N GLY A 67 -7.51 -7.13 8.40
CA GLY A 67 -7.38 -8.51 8.88
C GLY A 67 -6.59 -9.44 7.98
N TYR A 68 -5.76 -8.92 7.07
CA TYR A 68 -4.86 -9.74 6.26
C TYR A 68 -3.53 -9.98 7.00
N GLU A 69 -3.01 -11.21 6.90
CA GLU A 69 -1.67 -11.56 7.33
C GLU A 69 -0.68 -11.12 6.25
N ILE A 70 0.24 -10.23 6.59
CA ILE A 70 1.19 -9.65 5.61
C ILE A 70 2.41 -10.56 5.38
N GLY A 71 2.64 -11.55 6.24
CA GLY A 71 3.86 -12.35 6.21
C GLY A 71 5.08 -11.59 6.77
N ASN A 72 6.28 -12.09 6.49
CA ASN A 72 7.55 -11.54 6.97
C ASN A 72 8.64 -11.66 5.90
N SER A 73 9.86 -11.20 6.19
CA SER A 73 10.97 -11.24 5.24
C SER A 73 11.34 -12.65 4.74
N ASN A 74 11.08 -13.69 5.53
CA ASN A 74 11.30 -15.09 5.14
C ASN A 74 10.13 -15.67 4.34
N ASN A 75 8.90 -15.17 4.56
CA ASN A 75 7.72 -15.54 3.79
C ASN A 75 6.92 -14.28 3.40
N PRO A 76 7.31 -13.59 2.32
CA PRO A 76 6.71 -12.32 1.91
C PRO A 76 5.40 -12.55 1.15
N GLU A 77 4.46 -13.25 1.79
CA GLU A 77 3.15 -13.59 1.26
C GLU A 77 2.07 -12.96 2.13
N ILE A 78 1.13 -12.30 1.48
CA ILE A 78 -0.07 -11.71 2.06
C ILE A 78 -1.22 -12.70 1.89
N LYS A 79 -1.87 -13.06 2.98
CA LYS A 79 -2.98 -14.02 3.00
C LYS A 79 -4.13 -13.47 3.81
N LYS A 80 -5.34 -13.91 3.49
CA LYS A 80 -6.51 -13.62 4.33
C LYS A 80 -6.47 -14.54 5.55
N LEU A 81 -6.61 -13.98 6.75
CA LEU A 81 -6.80 -14.75 7.98
C LEU A 81 -8.17 -15.43 8.01
#